data_AF-A0A965VQN2-F1
#
_entry.id   AF-A0A965VQN2-F1
#
_cell.length_a   1.000
_cell.length_b   1.000
_cell.length_c   1.000
_cell.angle_alpha   90.00
_cell.angle_beta   90.00
_cell.angle_gamma   90.00
#
_symmetry.space_group_name_H-M   'P 1'
#
loop_
_entity.id
_entity.type
_entity.pdbx_description
1 polymer ?
#
loop_
_entity_poly.entity_id
_entity_poly.type
_entity_poly.pdbx_seq_one_letter_code
_entity_poly.pdbx_strand_id
1 'polypeptide(L)'
;MSDKIYLLDYEDQQEDFFSDFVLIGITCTFNTEKFVWLLHKYLNIAFHRQLEMDVFISKSEDEQQYFPVFTYQAPLKSTEHVLYKQKEKTDFLLPEIKNVDYL
;
A
#
# COMPACT_ATOMS: atom_id res chain seq x y z
N MET A 1 43.64 2.89 -20.07
CA MET A 1 42.17 2.86 -20.20
C MET A 1 41.66 2.27 -18.90
N SER A 2 40.99 3.06 -18.06
CA SER A 2 40.47 2.60 -16.78
C SER A 2 38.96 2.48 -16.92
N ASP A 3 38.45 1.26 -16.76
CA ASP A 3 37.03 0.99 -16.70
C ASP A 3 36.45 1.66 -15.46
N LYS A 4 35.61 2.69 -15.67
CA LYS A 4 34.79 3.28 -14.62
C LYS A 4 33.64 2.32 -14.36
N ILE A 5 33.67 1.68 -13.20
CA ILE A 5 32.54 0.96 -12.63
C ILE A 5 31.55 2.02 -12.15
N TYR A 6 30.39 2.11 -12.80
CA TYR A 6 29.28 2.94 -12.32
C TYR A 6 28.61 2.19 -11.17
N LEU A 7 28.96 2.54 -9.94
CA LEU A 7 28.17 2.16 -8.77
C LEU A 7 26.90 3.02 -8.81
N LEU A 8 25.75 2.36 -8.91
CA LEU A 8 24.45 3.01 -8.75
C LEU A 8 24.33 3.38 -7.27
N ASP A 9 24.28 4.68 -6.97
CA ASP A 9 24.17 5.15 -5.60
C ASP A 9 22.71 5.01 -5.16
N TYR A 10 22.40 3.87 -4.52
CA TYR A 10 21.04 3.49 -4.16
C TYR A 10 20.45 4.36 -3.05
N GLU A 11 21.28 5.03 -2.26
CA GLU A 11 20.84 5.87 -1.13
C GLU A 11 20.19 7.17 -1.63
N ASP A 12 20.85 7.89 -2.54
CA ASP A 12 20.31 9.11 -3.16
C ASP A 12 19.01 8.85 -3.94
N GLN A 13 18.94 7.71 -4.64
CA GLN A 13 17.73 7.35 -5.40
C GLN A 13 16.54 7.00 -4.50
N GLN A 14 16.80 6.41 -3.33
CA GLN A 14 15.73 6.12 -2.37
C GLN A 14 15.21 7.42 -1.75
N GLU A 15 16.09 8.34 -1.40
CA GLU A 15 15.70 9.60 -0.77
C GLU A 15 14.81 10.44 -1.72
N ASP A 16 15.19 10.54 -3.00
CA ASP A 16 14.35 11.18 -4.03
C ASP A 16 13.01 10.44 -4.23
N PHE A 17 12.99 9.10 -4.23
CA PHE A 17 11.76 8.32 -4.42
C PHE A 17 10.76 8.50 -3.27
N PHE A 18 11.23 8.53 -2.03
CA PHE A 18 10.36 8.70 -0.86
C PHE A 18 9.99 10.16 -0.60
N SER A 19 10.68 11.13 -1.21
CA SER A 19 10.41 12.55 -1.02
C SER A 19 9.00 12.99 -1.44
N ASP A 20 8.41 12.30 -2.43
CA ASP A 20 7.09 12.60 -3.00
C ASP A 20 5.96 11.71 -2.45
N PHE A 21 6.25 10.81 -1.50
CA PHE A 21 5.27 9.87 -0.95
C PHE A 21 5.02 10.12 0.55
N VAL A 22 3.76 9.96 0.96
CA VAL A 22 3.36 10.01 2.37
C VAL A 22 2.71 8.69 2.75
N LEU A 23 3.30 7.99 3.72
CA LEU A 23 2.75 6.77 4.30
C LEU A 23 1.90 7.09 5.54
N ILE A 24 0.67 6.56 5.60
CA ILE A 24 -0.24 6.80 6.72
C ILE A 24 -0.75 5.48 7.27
N GLY A 25 -0.47 5.19 8.54
CA GLY A 25 -1.10 4.05 9.23
C GLY A 25 -2.48 4.40 9.77
N ILE A 26 -3.51 3.64 9.41
CA ILE A 26 -4.89 3.83 9.85
C ILE A 26 -5.34 2.64 10.69
N THR A 27 -5.93 2.94 11.84
CA THR A 27 -6.59 1.96 12.71
C THR A 27 -8.08 2.26 12.76
N CYS A 28 -8.94 1.27 12.53
CA CYS A 28 -10.38 1.44 12.65
C CYS A 28 -11.11 0.12 12.93
N THR A 29 -12.25 0.21 13.60
CA THR A 29 -13.09 -0.96 13.91
C THR A 29 -14.06 -1.33 12.79
N PHE A 30 -13.98 -0.67 11.62
CA PHE A 30 -14.90 -0.89 10.51
C PHE A 30 -14.39 -1.98 9.58
N ASN A 31 -15.31 -2.77 9.02
CA ASN A 31 -14.95 -3.63 7.90
C ASN A 31 -14.56 -2.78 6.67
N THR A 32 -13.85 -3.39 5.73
CA THR A 32 -13.27 -2.68 4.58
C THR A 32 -14.31 -1.96 3.73
N GLU A 33 -15.46 -2.59 3.47
CA GLU A 33 -16.54 -1.98 2.69
C GLU A 33 -17.07 -0.70 3.34
N LYS A 34 -17.35 -0.76 4.65
CA LYS A 34 -17.82 0.41 5.42
C LYS A 34 -16.75 1.48 5.51
N PHE A 35 -15.49 1.10 5.73
CA PHE A 35 -14.38 2.05 5.80
C PHE A 35 -14.22 2.82 4.49
N VAL A 36 -14.12 2.12 3.36
CA VAL A 36 -14.03 2.73 2.03
C VAL A 36 -15.23 3.62 1.74
N TRP A 37 -16.45 3.19 2.10
CA TRP A 37 -17.64 4.01 1.94
C TRP A 37 -17.59 5.30 2.77
N LEU A 38 -17.09 5.24 4.00
CA LEU A 38 -16.92 6.43 4.86
C LEU A 38 -15.90 7.40 4.26
N LEU A 39 -14.79 6.91 3.72
CA LEU A 39 -13.78 7.74 3.05
C LEU A 39 -14.39 8.48 1.85
N HIS A 40 -15.17 7.78 1.03
CA HIS A 40 -15.86 8.42 -0.08
C HIS A 40 -16.86 9.46 0.42
N LYS A 41 -17.69 9.11 1.40
CA LYS A 41 -18.75 10.00 1.90
C LYS A 41 -18.23 11.27 2.57
N TYR A 42 -17.16 11.18 3.36
CA TYR A 42 -16.70 12.29 4.20
C TYR A 42 -15.48 13.01 3.65
N LEU A 43 -14.65 12.35 2.83
CA LEU A 43 -13.42 12.93 2.27
C LEU A 43 -13.46 13.05 0.75
N ASN A 44 -14.54 12.59 0.09
CA ASN A 44 -14.64 12.52 -1.37
C ASN A 44 -13.54 11.66 -2.02
N ILE A 45 -13.03 10.67 -1.28
CA ILE A 45 -12.00 9.72 -1.73
C ILE A 45 -12.70 8.40 -2.06
N ALA A 46 -12.93 8.15 -3.35
CA ALA A 46 -13.64 6.97 -3.83
C ALA A 46 -12.64 5.85 -4.17
N PHE A 47 -12.20 5.11 -3.16
CA PHE A 47 -11.33 3.95 -3.37
C PHE A 47 -12.02 2.83 -4.17
N HIS A 48 -11.32 2.31 -5.18
CA HIS A 48 -11.76 1.17 -5.98
C HIS A 48 -10.82 -0.01 -5.78
N ARG A 49 -11.39 -1.21 -5.68
CA ARG A 49 -10.63 -2.45 -5.51
C ARG A 49 -9.86 -2.77 -6.79
N GLN A 50 -8.56 -3.00 -6.68
CA GLN A 50 -7.72 -3.37 -7.82
C GLN A 50 -7.12 -4.76 -7.62
N LEU A 51 -7.76 -5.77 -8.21
CA LEU A 51 -7.39 -7.19 -8.04
C LEU A 51 -6.00 -7.51 -8.62
N GLU A 52 -5.62 -6.84 -9.70
CA GLU A 52 -4.33 -7.02 -10.36
C GLU A 52 -3.15 -6.51 -9.52
N MET A 53 -3.43 -5.63 -8.54
CA MET A 53 -2.43 -5.06 -7.63
C MET A 53 -2.37 -5.78 -6.28
N ASP A 54 -3.11 -6.88 -6.12
CA ASP A 54 -3.09 -7.66 -4.87
C ASP A 54 -1.68 -8.07 -4.51
N VAL A 55 -1.31 -7.79 -3.26
CA VAL A 55 -0.03 -8.24 -2.76
C VAL A 55 -0.16 -9.72 -2.42
N PHE A 56 0.54 -10.54 -3.19
CA PHE A 56 0.64 -11.96 -2.94
C PHE A 56 1.80 -12.25 -1.98
N ILE A 57 1.50 -12.94 -0.88
CA ILE A 57 2.50 -13.48 0.04
C ILE A 57 2.27 -14.98 0.18
N SER A 58 3.36 -15.74 0.03
CA SER A 58 3.39 -17.18 0.24
C SER A 58 4.47 -17.49 1.28
N LYS A 59 4.06 -18.00 2.44
CA LYS A 59 4.99 -18.49 3.48
C LYS A 59 5.37 -19.96 3.27
N SER A 60 4.49 -20.71 2.61
CA SER A 60 4.65 -22.10 2.18
C SER A 60 3.68 -22.40 1.03
N GLU A 61 3.80 -23.53 0.34
CA GLU A 61 2.92 -23.88 -0.79
C GLU A 61 1.42 -23.85 -0.41
N ASP A 62 1.08 -24.18 0.83
CA ASP A 62 -0.29 -24.19 1.35
C ASP A 62 -0.73 -22.86 2.03
N GLU A 63 0.21 -21.95 2.32
CA GLU A 63 -0.04 -20.67 3.00
C GLU A 63 0.08 -19.50 2.02
N GLN A 64 -0.78 -19.52 1.00
CA GLN A 64 -0.91 -18.49 -0.01
C GLN A 64 -2.01 -17.48 0.36
N GLN A 65 -1.66 -16.20 0.34
CA GLN A 65 -2.60 -15.13 0.65
C GLN A 65 -2.44 -13.92 -0.26
N TYR A 66 -3.57 -13.29 -0.51
CA TYR A 66 -3.69 -12.09 -1.33
C TYR A 66 -4.23 -10.98 -0.44
N PHE A 67 -3.46 -9.92 -0.28
CA PHE A 67 -3.85 -8.75 0.48
C PHE A 67 -4.53 -7.75 -0.44
N PRO A 68 -5.77 -7.35 -0.13
CA PRO A 68 -6.49 -6.38 -0.93
C PRO A 68 -5.79 -5.02 -1.04
N VAL A 69 -5.69 -4.55 -2.28
CA VAL A 69 -5.28 -3.19 -2.64
C VAL A 69 -6.44 -2.41 -3.22
N PHE A 70 -6.59 -1.16 -2.80
CA PHE A 70 -7.54 -0.22 -3.36
C PHE A 70 -6.79 1.02 -3.82
N THR A 71 -7.23 1.60 -4.93
CA THR A 71 -6.61 2.81 -5.48
C THR A 71 -7.65 3.90 -5.68
N TYR A 72 -7.19 5.14 -5.61
CA TYR A 72 -7.96 6.32 -5.95
C TYR A 72 -7.06 7.36 -6.60
N GLN A 73 -7.41 7.78 -7.81
CA GLN A 73 -6.75 8.88 -8.50
C GLN A 73 -7.49 10.17 -8.21
N ALA A 74 -6.80 11.17 -7.64
CA ALA A 74 -7.40 12.47 -7.38
C ALA A 74 -7.75 13.18 -8.72
N PRO A 75 -8.98 13.66 -8.91
CA PRO A 75 -9.33 14.45 -10.08
C PRO A 75 -8.46 15.71 -10.13
N LEU A 76 -7.79 15.95 -11.26
CA LEU A 76 -6.96 17.14 -11.54
C LEU A 76 -5.57 17.16 -10.87
N LYS A 77 -5.19 16.13 -10.11
CA LYS A 77 -3.83 15.99 -9.57
C LYS A 77 -3.19 14.69 -10.03
N SER A 78 -1.87 14.69 -10.14
CA SER A 78 -1.08 13.46 -10.32
C SER A 78 -0.95 12.64 -9.03
N THR A 79 -1.68 13.00 -7.97
CA THR A 79 -1.68 12.28 -6.70
C THR A 79 -2.51 11.00 -6.81
N GLU A 80 -1.82 9.88 -6.71
CA GLU A 80 -2.42 8.56 -6.55
C GLU A 80 -2.45 8.20 -5.07
N HIS A 81 -3.60 7.74 -4.60
CA HIS A 81 -3.76 7.17 -3.27
C HIS A 81 -3.88 5.66 -3.41
N VAL A 82 -3.05 4.93 -2.68
CA VAL A 82 -3.09 3.47 -2.59
C VAL A 82 -3.40 3.11 -1.14
N LEU A 83 -4.33 2.18 -0.96
CA LEU A 83 -4.76 1.68 0.33
C LEU A 83 -4.53 0.17 0.39
N TYR A 84 -3.65 -0.27 1.27
CA TYR A 84 -3.37 -1.67 1.54
C TYR A 84 -4.17 -2.12 2.74
N LYS A 85 -4.89 -3.23 2.60
CA LYS A 85 -5.49 -3.90 3.76
C LYS A 85 -4.42 -4.71 4.46
N GLN A 86 -4.16 -4.40 5.73
CA GLN A 86 -3.02 -4.96 6.44
C GLN A 86 -3.25 -6.39 6.92
N LYS A 87 -4.51 -6.78 7.16
CA LYS A 87 -4.88 -8.09 7.69
C LYS A 87 -5.83 -8.83 6.75
N GLU A 88 -5.47 -10.06 6.41
CA GLU A 88 -6.33 -10.97 5.66
C GLU A 88 -6.37 -12.33 6.37
N LYS A 89 -7.57 -12.86 6.61
CA LYS A 89 -7.78 -14.04 7.47
C LYS A 89 -7.04 -13.94 8.81
N THR A 90 -5.94 -14.67 8.97
CA THR A 90 -5.13 -14.81 10.19
C THR A 90 -3.80 -14.07 10.14
N ASP A 91 -3.45 -13.51 9.00
CA ASP A 91 -2.10 -13.04 8.70
C ASP A 91 -2.08 -11.55 8.40
N PHE A 92 -0.87 -11.01 8.44
CA PHE A 92 -0.59 -9.59 8.24
C PHE A 92 0.39 -9.41 7.11
N LEU A 93 0.15 -8.40 6.28
CA LEU A 93 1.02 -7.99 5.18
C LEU A 93 2.42 -7.61 5.71
N LEU A 94 2.46 -6.78 6.76
CA LEU A 94 3.66 -6.44 7.53
C LEU A 94 3.44 -6.83 9.02
N PRO A 95 4.05 -7.94 9.48
CA PRO A 95 3.93 -8.42 10.85
C PRO A 95 4.46 -7.45 11.92
N GLU A 96 5.24 -6.44 11.56
CA GLU A 96 5.85 -5.49 12.51
C GLU A 96 4.83 -4.45 13.01
N ILE A 97 3.76 -4.21 12.25
CA ILE A 97 2.77 -3.15 12.50
C ILE A 97 1.33 -3.70 12.62
N LYS A 98 1.14 -4.82 13.33
CA LYS A 98 -0.15 -5.53 13.46
C LYS A 98 -1.31 -4.70 14.04
N ASN A 99 -1.01 -3.58 14.68
CA ASN A 99 -2.02 -2.68 15.23
C ASN A 99 -2.64 -1.77 14.16
N VAL A 100 -2.05 -1.72 12.96
CA VAL A 100 -2.54 -0.97 11.81
C VAL A 100 -3.47 -1.84 10.98
N ASP A 101 -4.64 -1.32 10.64
CA ASP A 101 -5.62 -2.04 9.82
C ASP A 101 -5.45 -1.75 8.32
N TYR A 102 -5.04 -0.51 8.00
CA TYR A 102 -4.77 -0.08 6.62
C TYR A 102 -3.53 0.81 6.55
N LEU A 103 -2.82 0.72 5.43
CA LEU A 103 -1.74 1.62 5.03
C LEU A 103 -2.14 2.41 3.78
#